data_AF-A0A0C1CR66-F1
#
_entry.id   AF-A0A0C1CR66-F1
#
_cell.length_a   1.000
_cell.length_b   1.000
_cell.length_c   1.000
_cell.angle_alpha   90.00
_cell.angle_beta   90.00
_cell.angle_gamma   90.00
#
_symmetry.space_group_name_H-M   'P 1'
#
loop_
_entity.id
_entity.type
_entity.pdbx_description
1 polymer ?
#
loop_
_entity_poly.entity_id
_entity_poly.type
_entity_poly.pdbx_seq_one_letter_code
_entity_poly.pdbx_strand_id
1 'polypeptide(L)'
;MEKRTNKYKLKLELLVTAKVDDTIYTPIELEFDNHDNIFTIVERMKQRNIFQTENQAVEFAIGLKMFSEVMLKNRDNALFSEFRPAFSEFMKKLKSTPTQNED
;
A
#
# COMPACT_ATOMS: atom_id res chain seq x y z
N MET A 1 -6.96 20.66 14.74
CA MET A 1 -7.72 20.46 13.49
C MET A 1 -7.55 19.00 13.11
N GLU A 2 -8.58 18.17 13.26
CA GLU A 2 -8.48 16.75 12.91
C GLU A 2 -8.09 16.66 11.43
N LYS A 3 -7.01 15.94 11.14
CA LYS A 3 -6.63 15.66 9.75
C LYS A 3 -7.77 14.84 9.15
N ARG A 4 -8.43 15.37 8.12
CA ARG A 4 -9.43 14.61 7.35
C ARG A 4 -8.75 13.36 6.79
N THR A 5 -9.24 12.19 7.18
CA THR A 5 -8.82 10.90 6.65
C THR A 5 -9.84 10.39 5.64
N ASN A 6 -9.38 9.65 4.64
CA ASN A 6 -10.25 8.94 3.71
C ASN A 6 -10.55 7.56 4.30
N LYS A 7 -11.79 7.10 4.17
CA LYS A 7 -12.22 5.77 4.63
C LYS A 7 -12.39 4.84 3.43
N TYR A 8 -11.88 3.62 3.54
CA TYR A 8 -11.89 2.61 2.49
C TYR A 8 -12.42 1.28 3.02
N LYS A 9 -12.87 0.42 2.09
CA LYS A 9 -13.18 -0.98 2.33
C LYS A 9 -12.38 -1.84 1.35
N LEU A 10 -11.74 -2.88 1.85
CA LEU A 10 -11.05 -3.90 1.07
C LEU A 10 -11.74 -5.25 1.29
N LYS A 11 -11.91 -6.02 0.21
CA LYS A 11 -12.29 -7.44 0.26
C LYS A 11 -11.15 -8.25 -0.35
N LEU A 12 -10.68 -9.26 0.37
CA LEU A 12 -9.69 -10.23 -0.11
C LEU A 12 -10.35 -11.61 -0.20
N GLU A 13 -10.29 -12.21 -1.38
CA GLU A 13 -10.88 -13.52 -1.67
C GLU A 13 -9.79 -14.44 -2.21
N LEU A 14 -9.70 -15.64 -1.63
CA LEU A 14 -8.74 -16.65 -2.08
C LEU A 14 -9.30 -17.37 -3.30
N LEU A 15 -8.63 -17.22 -4.45
CA LEU A 15 -9.06 -17.84 -5.70
C LEU A 15 -8.44 -19.23 -5.90
N VAL A 16 -7.18 -19.41 -5.51
CA VAL A 16 -6.44 -20.67 -5.67
C VAL A 16 -5.36 -20.78 -4.60
N THR A 17 -5.19 -21.98 -4.05
CA THR A 17 -4.09 -22.32 -3.14
C THR A 17 -2.95 -22.99 -3.90
N ALA A 18 -1.71 -22.70 -3.52
CA ALA A 18 -0.53 -23.36 -4.11
C ALA A 18 -0.41 -24.83 -3.67
N LYS A 19 -0.92 -25.14 -2.48
CA LYS A 19 -1.06 -26.51 -1.97
C LYS A 19 -2.52 -26.91 -2.09
N VAL A 20 -2.76 -28.08 -2.65
CA VAL A 20 -4.11 -28.66 -2.68
C VAL A 20 -4.46 -29.08 -1.25
N ASP A 21 -5.14 -28.20 -0.55
CA ASP A 21 -5.98 -28.56 0.59
C ASP A 21 -7.39 -28.08 0.30
N ASP A 22 -8.39 -28.80 0.80
CA ASP A 22 -9.81 -28.50 0.55
C ASP A 22 -10.33 -27.38 1.46
N THR A 23 -9.43 -26.57 2.03
CA THR A 23 -9.82 -25.52 2.97
C THR A 23 -10.49 -24.38 2.22
N ILE A 24 -11.78 -24.18 2.50
CA ILE A 24 -12.53 -23.04 2.00
C ILE A 24 -12.35 -21.88 2.98
N TYR A 25 -11.75 -20.79 2.52
CA TYR A 25 -11.57 -19.57 3.30
C TYR A 25 -12.71 -18.58 3.01
N THR A 26 -13.36 -18.08 4.06
CA THR A 26 -14.29 -16.96 3.92
C THR A 26 -13.51 -15.70 3.49
N PRO A 27 -14.03 -14.88 2.56
CA PRO A 27 -13.38 -13.63 2.20
C PRO A 27 -13.15 -12.72 3.40
N ILE A 28 -11.98 -12.09 3.46
CA ILE A 28 -11.66 -11.10 4.48
C ILE A 28 -12.21 -9.76 4.01
N GLU A 29 -13.01 -9.10 4.85
CA GLU A 29 -13.43 -7.71 4.65
C GLU A 29 -12.82 -6.82 5.73
N LEU A 30 -12.23 -5.70 5.32
CA LEU A 30 -11.56 -4.76 6.21
C LEU A 30 -11.95 -3.33 5.84
N GLU A 31 -12.39 -2.55 6.84
CA GLU A 31 -12.50 -1.09 6.74
C GLU A 31 -11.29 -0.43 7.37
N PHE A 32 -10.75 0.60 6.72
CA PHE A 32 -9.59 1.32 7.23
C PHE A 32 -9.55 2.77 6.77
N ASP A 33 -8.91 3.61 7.59
CA ASP A 33 -8.65 5.00 7.26
C ASP A 33 -7.24 5.19 6.73
N ASN A 34 -7.08 6.06 5.73
CA ASN A 34 -5.78 6.51 5.22
C ASN A 34 -5.77 8.02 4.97
N HIS A 35 -4.64 8.68 5.24
CA HIS A 35 -4.50 10.11 5.00
C HIS A 35 -4.43 10.47 3.51
N ASP A 36 -3.93 9.56 2.66
CA ASP A 36 -3.82 9.79 1.23
C ASP A 36 -5.03 9.25 0.46
N ASN A 37 -5.29 9.83 -0.72
CA ASN A 37 -6.21 9.25 -1.69
C ASN A 37 -5.51 8.07 -2.39
N ILE A 38 -5.86 6.84 -2.03
CA ILE A 38 -5.20 5.62 -2.53
C ILE A 38 -5.38 5.47 -4.04
N PHE A 39 -6.52 5.87 -4.60
CA PHE A 39 -6.74 5.82 -6.05
C PHE A 39 -5.77 6.73 -6.80
N THR A 40 -5.56 7.96 -6.31
CA THR A 40 -4.55 8.86 -6.90
C THR A 40 -3.14 8.29 -6.79
N ILE A 41 -2.81 7.60 -5.70
CA ILE A 41 -1.51 6.94 -5.56
C ILE A 41 -1.36 5.78 -6.54
N VAL A 42 -2.40 4.96 -6.73
CA VAL A 42 -2.41 3.87 -7.73
C VAL A 42 -2.12 4.41 -9.13
N GLU A 43 -2.81 5.47 -9.55
CA GLU A 43 -2.61 6.06 -10.88
C GLU A 43 -1.19 6.62 -11.04
N ARG A 44 -0.65 7.29 -10.02
CA ARG A 44 0.75 7.76 -10.02
C ARG A 44 1.75 6.61 -10.11
N MET A 45 1.48 5.46 -9.48
CA MET A 45 2.37 4.31 -9.54
C MET A 45 2.34 3.65 -10.92
N LYS A 46 1.16 3.53 -11.55
CA LYS A 46 1.04 3.06 -12.94
C LYS A 46 1.82 3.98 -13.90
N GLN A 47 1.68 5.29 -13.75
CA GLN A 47 2.37 6.29 -14.58
C GLN A 47 3.90 6.28 -14.42
N ARG A 48 4.43 5.83 -13.28
CA ARG A 48 5.89 5.67 -13.10
C ARG A 48 6.43 4.49 -13.90
N ASN A 49 5.60 3.47 -14.14
CA ASN A 49 5.95 2.30 -14.95
C ASN A 49 7.29 1.66 -14.54
N ILE A 50 7.50 1.55 -13.23
CA ILE A 50 8.71 0.98 -12.60
C ILE A 50 8.57 -0.51 -12.26
N PHE A 51 7.41 -1.10 -12.60
CA PHE A 51 7.05 -2.49 -12.34
C PHE A 51 6.76 -3.22 -13.65
N GLN A 52 6.75 -4.55 -13.63
CA GLN A 52 6.58 -5.35 -14.85
C GLN A 52 5.13 -5.33 -15.37
N THR A 53 4.16 -5.10 -14.47
CA THR A 53 2.74 -5.06 -14.82
C THR A 53 2.04 -3.93 -14.08
N GLU A 54 0.91 -3.46 -14.62
CA GLU A 54 0.06 -2.49 -13.92
C GLU A 54 -0.50 -3.05 -12.62
N ASN A 55 -0.79 -4.36 -12.56
CA ASN A 55 -1.26 -5.01 -11.34
C ASN A 55 -0.22 -4.90 -10.21
N GLN A 56 1.06 -5.08 -10.51
CA GLN A 56 2.12 -4.87 -9.51
C GLN A 56 2.16 -3.43 -9.00
N ALA A 57 1.87 -2.43 -9.86
CA ALA A 57 1.77 -1.04 -9.43
C ALA A 57 0.57 -0.80 -8.48
N VAL A 58 -0.58 -1.43 -8.75
CA VAL A 58 -1.77 -1.39 -7.90
C VAL A 58 -1.50 -2.07 -6.55
N GLU A 59 -0.99 -3.30 -6.58
CA GLU A 59 -0.62 -4.09 -5.39
C GLU A 59 0.37 -3.32 -4.51
N PHE A 60 1.42 -2.77 -5.11
CA PHE A 60 2.41 -1.98 -4.42
C PHE A 60 1.82 -0.72 -3.80
N ALA A 61 1.00 0.05 -4.53
CA ALA A 61 0.36 1.25 -4.02
C ALA A 61 -0.53 0.96 -2.81
N ILE A 62 -1.40 -0.06 -2.90
CA ILE A 62 -2.30 -0.47 -1.82
C ILE A 62 -1.49 -0.95 -0.61
N GLY A 63 -0.55 -1.89 -0.83
CA GLY A 63 0.28 -2.45 0.24
C GLY A 63 1.11 -1.40 0.94
N LEU A 64 1.78 -0.52 0.19
CA LEU A 64 2.58 0.58 0.74
C LEU A 64 1.72 1.50 1.60
N LYS A 65 0.52 1.85 1.14
CA LYS A 65 -0.36 2.76 1.87
C LYS A 65 -0.97 2.13 3.12
N MET A 66 -1.33 0.86 3.08
CA MET A 66 -1.80 0.13 4.27
C MET A 66 -0.68 -0.02 5.30
N PHE A 67 0.50 -0.48 4.87
CA PHE A 67 1.63 -0.72 5.75
C PHE A 67 2.16 0.59 6.39
N SER A 68 2.34 1.64 5.59
CA SER A 68 2.83 2.93 6.10
C SER A 68 1.88 3.57 7.11
N GLU A 69 0.57 3.44 6.90
CA GLU A 69 -0.43 3.98 7.84
C GLU A 69 -0.42 3.22 9.17
N VAL A 70 -0.31 1.89 9.15
CA VAL A 70 -0.12 1.08 10.37
C VAL A 70 1.15 1.49 11.11
N MET A 71 2.25 1.68 10.39
CA MET A 71 3.51 2.13 10.98
C MET A 71 3.40 3.52 11.61
N LEU A 72 2.67 4.45 10.99
CA LEU A 72 2.44 5.81 11.50
C LEU A 72 1.56 5.81 12.75
N LYS A 73 0.45 5.05 12.74
CA LYS A 73 -0.44 4.90 13.91
C LYS A 73 0.26 4.23 15.09
N ASN A 74 1.24 3.38 14.82
CA ASN A 74 2.03 2.66 15.82
C ASN A 74 3.46 3.21 15.92
N ARG A 75 3.61 4.54 15.90
CA ARG A 75 4.92 5.19 15.90
C ARG A 75 5.77 4.94 17.16
N ASP A 76 5.22 4.39 18.23
CA ASP A 76 6.01 4.08 19.43
C ASP A 76 6.34 2.57 19.53
N ASN A 77 5.92 1.77 18.54
CA ASN A 77 6.23 0.35 18.48
C ASN A 77 7.70 0.12 18.09
N ALA A 78 8.44 -0.57 18.96
CA ALA A 78 9.86 -0.90 18.81
C ALA A 78 10.18 -1.72 17.55
N LEU A 79 9.23 -2.49 17.02
CA LEU A 79 9.43 -3.23 15.76
C LEU A 79 9.78 -2.31 14.57
N PHE A 80 9.29 -1.08 14.60
CA PHE A 80 9.49 -0.12 13.52
C PHE A 80 10.64 0.87 13.75
N SER A 81 11.25 0.90 14.94
CA SER A 81 12.22 1.95 15.28
C SER A 81 13.44 1.93 14.36
N GLU A 82 14.02 0.75 14.14
CA GLU A 82 15.20 0.55 13.28
C GLU A 82 14.85 0.60 11.79
N PHE A 83 13.62 0.23 11.43
CA PHE A 83 13.18 0.18 10.04
C PHE A 83 12.78 1.55 9.48
N ARG A 84 12.25 2.45 10.32
CA ARG A 84 11.77 3.77 9.88
C ARG A 84 12.75 4.63 9.11
N PRO A 85 14.04 4.74 9.52
CA PRO A 85 15.02 5.51 8.75
C PRO A 85 15.15 4.97 7.32
N ALA A 86 15.27 3.66 7.15
CA ALA A 86 15.33 3.01 5.84
C ALA A 86 14.04 3.22 5.04
N PHE A 87 12.87 3.10 5.68
CA PHE A 87 11.59 3.36 5.03
C PHE A 87 11.45 4.82 4.56
N SER A 88 11.94 5.79 5.35
CA SER A 88 11.95 7.20 4.97
C SER A 88 12.81 7.44 3.72
N GLU A 89 14.02 6.87 3.66
CA GLU A 89 14.88 6.97 2.48
C GLU A 89 14.25 6.30 1.25
N PHE A 90 13.64 5.13 1.44
CA PHE A 90 12.86 4.48 0.38
C PHE A 90 11.75 5.39 -0.16
N MET A 91 10.95 6.00 0.73
CA MET A 91 9.87 6.90 0.32
C MET A 91 10.37 8.15 -0.40
N LYS A 92 11.53 8.70 -0.01
CA LYS A 92 12.17 9.81 -0.74
C LYS A 92 12.53 9.40 -2.16
N LYS A 93 13.23 8.27 -2.31
CA LYS A 93 13.63 7.73 -3.61
C LYS A 93 12.42 7.41 -4.50
N LEU A 94 11.39 6.80 -3.92
CA LEU A 94 10.16 6.47 -4.63
C LEU A 94 9.49 7.73 -5.17
N LYS A 95 9.39 8.80 -4.36
CA LYS A 95 8.76 10.06 -4.75
C LYS A 95 9.57 10.84 -5.78
N SER A 96 10.90 10.75 -5.76
CA SER A 96 11.77 11.42 -6.74
C SER A 96 11.80 10.75 -8.11
N THR A 97 11.27 9.54 -8.26
CA THR A 97 11.15 8.92 -9.59
C THR A 97 10.17 9.73 -10.46
N PRO A 98 10.51 10.14 -11.69
CA PRO A 98 9.58 10.84 -12.56
C PRO A 98 8.39 9.95 -12.97
N THR A 99 7.24 10.55 -13.27
CA THR A 99 6.18 9.86 -14.03
C THR A 99 6.46 9.99 -15.51
N GLN A 100 6.09 8.98 -16.33
CA GLN A 100 6.34 8.98 -17.79
C GLN A 100 5.59 10.08 -18.58
N ASN A 101 4.82 10.94 -17.90
CA ASN A 101 4.06 12.05 -18.48
C ASN A 101 4.56 13.44 -18.01
N GLU A 102 5.72 13.51 -17.35
CA GLU A 102 6.39 14.77 -16.99
C GLU A 102 7.61 14.98 -17.90
N ASP A 103 7.34 15.55 -19.09
CA ASP A 103 8.28 16.35 -19.90
C ASP A 103 7.68 17.76 -20.07
#